data_AF-A0A4S8KLN5-F1
#
_entry.id   AF-A0A4S8KLN5-F1
#
_cell.length_a   1.000
_cell.length_b   1.000
_cell.length_c   1.000
_cell.angle_alpha   90.00
_cell.angle_beta   90.00
_cell.angle_gamma   90.00
#
_symmetry.space_group_name_H-M   'P 1'
#
loop_
_entity.id
_entity.type
_entity.pdbx_description
1 polymer ?
#
loop_
_entity_poly.entity_id
_entity_poly.type
_entity_poly.pdbx_seq_one_letter_code
_entity_poly.pdbx_strand_id
1 'polypeptide(L)'
;MSRQKVRLGTVNDFKMRISRQRHDSIHHQAKVRNARKLIFQDGYGVESMAVKGILDIESLTPIQNAWSLRLYEHGFDHFLMHPSDMLHMWSVGKEKDIFAASVRLLYTCSDDLVTEMDQRFRQVPTFGKRVVRKFRNNVSAMKKLAGRDYNNITICAMPCIEELFINVGMEELMQELFFVSATWYSFADLRLHTDSTLEFFKSTTTNLGHILRQFTKQANKHPMVELPEEAASRHRRNPKQNVSTPKSKKFSNSTPKTHFLGDFVRSIKYFGTTDSYDTSIGENQHQQVKGYYERTNKQDHEAQIACHDHRTMLLHDIRERNRLHSTRKQIALTESHNEPLPYTDPEAKYHMAFGKQFFLDLNDLEYDKDIALKVVRINYTTYDLRRNQDSINPRTHPDIMVLSPPDSIHPFIYGRVIGIFHCNVQLKKTARFKAIRHHRVDFLWVRWYQYDSNYPSGWQAKRTTSTQRYLSSTSIARQYEAITPDGSCKIETNDWKFYYVNIFSDCDMTMLFLGGGIGHQHLFEHLTRFAEDAKINEQVLPCYNEDSDEIDQFIDSSEEGSNNDSDDDMLVENEEEVEDDEAEITEEEDIIDKGLNEEDDYDNKELDLDPEDNDVVYNSDW
;
A
#
# COMPACT_ATOMS: atom_id res chain seq x y z
N MET A 1 14.75 3.55 -27.49
CA MET A 1 13.90 4.56 -26.81
C MET A 1 14.58 5.93 -26.86
N SER A 2 14.22 6.79 -27.82
CA SER A 2 14.57 8.22 -27.75
C SER A 2 14.05 8.79 -26.43
N ARG A 3 14.83 9.66 -25.76
CA ARG A 3 14.53 10.30 -24.46
C ARG A 3 13.18 11.03 -24.45
N GLN A 4 12.09 10.28 -24.34
CA GLN A 4 10.76 10.86 -24.22
C GLN A 4 10.60 11.29 -22.76
N LYS A 5 10.54 12.60 -22.51
CA LYS A 5 10.16 13.13 -21.20
C LYS A 5 8.88 12.41 -20.78
N VAL A 6 8.87 11.78 -19.60
CA VAL A 6 7.68 11.06 -19.15
C VAL A 6 6.59 12.07 -18.84
N ARG A 7 5.50 12.01 -19.61
CA ARG A 7 4.34 12.91 -19.53
C ARG A 7 3.15 12.25 -18.84
N LEU A 8 3.41 11.37 -17.86
CA LEU A 8 2.39 10.56 -17.18
C LEU A 8 1.11 11.36 -16.92
N GLY A 9 -0.01 10.85 -17.42
CA GLY A 9 -1.34 11.36 -17.14
C GLY A 9 -1.70 12.69 -17.83
N THR A 10 -0.87 13.19 -18.75
CA THR A 10 -1.26 14.31 -19.63
C THR A 10 -2.19 13.85 -20.76
N VAL A 11 -2.95 14.77 -21.36
CA VAL A 11 -3.79 14.48 -22.53
C VAL A 11 -2.98 13.83 -23.67
N ASN A 12 -1.78 14.34 -23.93
CA ASN A 12 -0.90 13.80 -24.96
C ASN A 12 -0.38 12.39 -24.60
N ASP A 13 -0.10 12.11 -23.33
CA ASP A 13 0.26 10.76 -22.87
C ASP A 13 -0.87 9.77 -23.14
N PHE A 14 -2.11 10.10 -22.76
CA PHE A 14 -3.27 9.25 -23.04
C PHE A 14 -3.49 9.03 -24.55
N LYS A 15 -3.37 10.08 -25.36
CA LYS A 15 -3.46 9.96 -26.83
C LYS A 15 -2.37 9.04 -27.39
N MET A 16 -1.13 9.18 -26.93
CA MET A 16 -0.01 8.35 -27.38
C MET A 16 -0.14 6.89 -26.98
N ARG A 17 -0.66 6.60 -25.77
CA ARG A 17 -0.89 5.21 -25.33
C ARG A 17 -1.85 4.45 -26.24
N ILE A 18 -2.79 5.16 -26.87
CA ILE A 18 -3.74 4.61 -27.83
C ILE A 18 -3.15 4.61 -29.24
N SER A 19 -2.65 5.75 -29.71
CA SER A 19 -2.23 5.91 -31.11
C SER A 19 -0.90 5.23 -31.44
N ARG A 20 -0.02 5.06 -30.45
CA ARG A 20 1.28 4.38 -30.59
C ARG A 20 1.28 3.02 -29.88
N GLN A 21 0.10 2.46 -29.61
CA GLN A 21 0.00 1.11 -29.07
C GLN A 21 0.70 0.14 -30.03
N ARG A 22 1.59 -0.69 -29.48
CA ARG A 22 2.25 -1.73 -30.26
C ARG A 22 1.27 -2.85 -30.53
N HIS A 23 1.31 -3.33 -31.76
CA HIS A 23 0.53 -4.47 -32.22
C HIS A 23 1.44 -5.48 -32.89
N ASP A 24 1.20 -6.75 -32.59
CA ASP A 24 1.85 -7.82 -33.32
C ASP A 24 1.42 -7.76 -34.79
N SER A 25 2.37 -8.03 -35.68
CA SER A 25 2.13 -7.93 -37.12
C SER A 25 3.13 -8.76 -37.91
N ILE A 26 2.75 -9.11 -39.14
CA ILE A 26 3.67 -9.73 -40.11
C ILE A 26 4.92 -8.84 -40.31
N HIS A 27 4.75 -7.51 -40.27
CA HIS A 27 5.86 -6.57 -40.37
C HIS A 27 6.81 -6.66 -39.17
N HIS A 28 6.27 -6.71 -37.95
CA HIS A 28 7.05 -6.94 -36.73
C HIS A 28 7.84 -8.26 -36.81
N GLN A 29 7.19 -9.35 -37.19
CA GLN A 29 7.85 -10.65 -37.37
C GLN A 29 8.95 -10.60 -38.44
N ALA A 30 8.73 -9.85 -39.52
CA ALA A 30 9.73 -9.66 -40.58
C ALA A 30 10.96 -8.90 -40.10
N LYS A 31 10.79 -7.83 -39.29
CA LYS A 31 11.93 -7.11 -38.67
C LYS A 31 12.80 -8.05 -37.83
N VAL A 32 12.18 -8.82 -36.94
CA VAL A 32 12.88 -9.80 -36.09
C VAL A 32 13.58 -10.87 -36.95
N ARG A 33 12.92 -11.38 -37.99
CA ARG A 33 13.50 -12.37 -38.91
C ARG A 33 14.71 -11.82 -39.67
N ASN A 34 14.62 -10.58 -40.14
CA ASN A 34 15.71 -9.92 -40.88
C ASN A 34 16.91 -9.64 -39.97
N ALA A 35 16.69 -9.14 -38.75
CA ALA A 35 17.75 -8.96 -37.77
C ALA A 35 18.45 -10.29 -37.44
N ARG A 36 17.69 -11.38 -37.26
CA ARG A 36 18.25 -12.72 -37.05
C ARG A 36 19.03 -13.23 -38.24
N LYS A 37 18.59 -12.94 -39.48
CA LYS A 37 19.35 -13.30 -40.67
C LYS A 37 20.73 -12.63 -40.66
N LEU A 38 20.78 -11.33 -40.38
CA LEU A 38 22.04 -10.59 -40.28
C LEU A 38 22.98 -11.20 -39.23
N ILE A 39 22.44 -11.57 -38.06
CA ILE A 39 23.23 -12.15 -36.96
C ILE A 39 23.71 -13.57 -37.31
N PHE A 40 22.79 -14.48 -37.63
CA PHE A 40 23.08 -15.92 -37.69
C PHE A 40 23.54 -16.42 -39.06
N GLN A 41 23.21 -15.72 -40.15
CA GLN A 41 23.60 -16.12 -41.51
C GLN A 41 24.72 -15.25 -42.04
N ASP A 42 24.63 -13.93 -41.84
CA ASP A 42 25.58 -12.97 -42.43
C ASP A 42 26.71 -12.58 -41.46
N GLY A 43 26.65 -13.04 -40.19
CA GLY A 43 27.73 -12.90 -39.21
C GLY A 43 27.89 -11.52 -38.59
N TYR A 44 26.88 -10.65 -38.68
CA TYR A 44 26.89 -9.35 -38.03
C TYR A 44 26.78 -9.48 -36.51
N GLY A 45 27.52 -8.63 -35.78
CA GLY A 45 27.34 -8.51 -34.33
C GLY A 45 25.94 -7.99 -33.96
N VAL A 46 25.41 -8.43 -32.82
CA VAL A 46 24.10 -8.00 -32.30
C VAL A 46 24.04 -6.48 -32.11
N GLU A 47 25.15 -5.90 -31.65
CA GLU A 47 25.29 -4.46 -31.41
C GLU A 47 25.62 -3.66 -32.68
N SER A 48 25.72 -4.30 -33.85
CA SER A 48 26.06 -3.61 -35.08
C SER A 48 24.96 -2.67 -35.55
N MET A 49 25.34 -1.56 -36.19
CA MET A 49 24.39 -0.59 -36.78
C MET A 49 23.40 -1.25 -37.76
N ALA A 50 23.81 -2.31 -38.45
CA ALA A 50 22.93 -3.05 -39.35
C ALA A 50 21.77 -3.75 -38.62
N VAL A 51 22.01 -4.27 -37.41
CA VAL A 51 21.00 -4.93 -36.57
C VAL A 51 20.21 -3.89 -35.77
N LYS A 52 20.91 -2.98 -35.09
CA LYS A 52 20.32 -1.88 -34.30
C LYS A 52 19.40 -0.98 -35.13
N GLY A 53 19.80 -0.66 -36.36
CA GLY A 53 18.99 0.16 -37.27
C GLY A 53 17.62 -0.46 -37.60
N ILE A 54 17.46 -1.78 -37.45
CA ILE A 54 16.18 -2.48 -37.63
C ILE A 54 15.37 -2.50 -36.32
N LEU A 55 16.03 -2.77 -35.18
CA LEU A 55 15.36 -3.12 -33.92
C LEU A 55 15.17 -1.95 -32.96
N ASP A 56 16.10 -0.99 -32.89
CA ASP A 56 16.17 0.01 -31.82
C ASP A 56 15.05 1.05 -31.89
N ILE A 57 14.55 1.33 -33.11
CA ILE A 57 13.44 2.27 -33.36
C ILE A 57 12.22 1.89 -32.53
N GLU A 58 11.94 0.58 -32.41
CA GLU A 58 10.83 0.04 -31.63
C GLU A 58 11.31 -0.65 -30.34
N SER A 59 12.60 -0.57 -30.01
CA SER A 59 13.21 -1.28 -28.88
C SER A 59 12.85 -2.77 -28.88
N LEU A 60 13.02 -3.41 -30.05
CA LEU A 60 12.82 -4.84 -30.24
C LEU A 60 14.10 -5.61 -29.93
N THR A 61 13.97 -6.92 -29.72
CA THR A 61 15.09 -7.85 -29.61
C THR A 61 15.07 -8.83 -30.79
N PRO A 62 16.21 -9.46 -31.15
CA PRO A 62 16.25 -10.48 -32.22
C PRO A 62 15.66 -11.84 -31.77
N ILE A 63 14.76 -11.84 -30.79
CA ILE A 63 14.13 -13.03 -30.23
C ILE A 63 12.80 -13.26 -30.95
N GLN A 64 12.62 -14.45 -31.52
CA GLN A 64 11.33 -14.86 -32.07
C GLN A 64 10.38 -15.22 -30.94
N ASN A 65 9.34 -14.39 -30.75
CA ASN A 65 8.31 -14.66 -29.77
C ASN A 65 7.46 -15.87 -30.21
N ALA A 66 7.37 -16.90 -29.36
CA ALA A 66 6.62 -18.12 -29.65
C ALA A 66 5.12 -17.86 -29.85
N TRP A 67 4.54 -16.94 -29.09
CA TRP A 67 3.13 -16.54 -29.20
C TRP A 67 2.87 -15.82 -30.52
N SER A 68 3.75 -14.90 -30.91
CA SER A 68 3.67 -14.25 -32.22
C SER A 68 3.72 -15.25 -33.36
N LEU A 69 4.64 -16.21 -33.32
CA LEU A 69 4.78 -17.19 -34.39
C LEU A 69 3.58 -18.16 -34.49
N ARG A 70 3.00 -18.54 -33.35
CA ARG A 70 2.00 -19.62 -33.28
C ARG A 70 0.56 -19.13 -33.24
N LEU A 71 0.30 -17.95 -32.67
CA LEU A 71 -1.05 -17.49 -32.39
C LEU A 71 -1.44 -16.21 -33.13
N TYR A 72 -0.49 -15.47 -33.70
CA TYR A 72 -0.80 -14.26 -34.47
C TYR A 72 -1.80 -14.53 -35.60
N GLU A 73 -1.65 -15.65 -36.32
CA GLU A 73 -2.57 -16.05 -37.39
C GLU A 73 -4.01 -16.32 -36.89
N HIS A 74 -4.19 -16.51 -35.59
CA HIS A 74 -5.47 -16.68 -34.92
C HIS A 74 -6.00 -15.38 -34.29
N GLY A 75 -5.38 -14.24 -34.59
CA GLY A 75 -5.78 -12.93 -34.07
C GLY A 75 -5.25 -12.62 -32.67
N PHE A 76 -4.27 -13.37 -32.17
CA PHE A 76 -3.66 -13.13 -30.87
C PHE A 76 -2.53 -12.09 -30.97
N ASP A 77 -2.62 -11.03 -30.17
CA ASP A 77 -1.60 -9.99 -30.08
C ASP A 77 -0.82 -10.14 -28.76
N HIS A 78 0.43 -10.61 -28.87
CA HIS A 78 1.23 -10.91 -27.68
C HIS A 78 1.61 -9.65 -26.88
N PHE A 79 1.58 -8.45 -27.48
CA PHE A 79 1.81 -7.21 -26.73
C PHE A 79 0.69 -6.91 -25.73
N LEU A 80 -0.48 -7.54 -25.88
CA LEU A 80 -1.59 -7.46 -24.94
C LEU A 80 -1.47 -8.46 -23.79
N MET A 81 -0.41 -9.27 -23.70
CA MET A 81 -0.25 -10.26 -22.62
C MET A 81 0.36 -9.70 -21.34
N HIS A 82 0.99 -8.53 -21.40
CA HIS A 82 1.83 -8.03 -20.32
C HIS A 82 1.09 -6.98 -19.48
N PRO A 83 0.60 -7.33 -18.27
CA PRO A 83 0.01 -6.36 -17.36
C PRO A 83 1.09 -5.47 -16.70
N SER A 84 0.67 -4.31 -16.20
CA SER A 84 1.51 -3.49 -15.32
C SER A 84 1.68 -4.15 -13.95
N ASP A 85 2.91 -4.30 -13.48
CA ASP A 85 3.22 -4.94 -12.20
C ASP A 85 3.31 -3.93 -11.04
N MET A 86 2.58 -4.14 -9.94
CA MET A 86 2.58 -3.17 -8.82
C MET A 86 3.92 -3.17 -8.09
N LEU A 87 4.42 -4.36 -7.80
CA LEU A 87 5.63 -4.54 -7.01
C LEU A 87 6.81 -3.76 -7.61
N HIS A 88 7.14 -3.96 -8.88
CA HIS A 88 8.33 -3.39 -9.50
C HIS A 88 8.13 -1.97 -10.06
N MET A 89 6.90 -1.62 -10.47
CA MET A 89 6.62 -0.29 -11.02
C MET A 89 6.37 0.74 -9.92
N TRP A 90 5.60 0.36 -8.89
CA TRP A 90 5.25 1.22 -7.78
C TRP A 90 6.10 0.92 -6.53
N SER A 91 5.88 -0.21 -5.85
CA SER A 91 6.36 -0.47 -4.49
C SER A 91 7.88 -0.39 -4.33
N VAL A 92 8.64 -1.32 -4.93
CA VAL A 92 10.11 -1.25 -4.98
C VAL A 92 10.60 -0.39 -6.16
N GLY A 93 9.67 0.25 -6.86
CA GLY A 93 9.88 1.12 -8.00
C GLY A 93 9.80 2.60 -7.62
N LYS A 94 8.76 3.29 -8.12
CA LYS A 94 8.63 4.74 -7.98
C LYS A 94 8.47 5.20 -6.53
N GLU A 95 7.77 4.44 -5.70
CA GLU A 95 7.56 4.76 -4.29
C GLU A 95 8.88 4.81 -3.52
N LYS A 96 9.73 3.79 -3.71
CA LYS A 96 11.10 3.78 -3.18
C LYS A 96 11.89 5.00 -3.63
N ASP A 97 11.79 5.40 -4.90
CA ASP A 97 12.50 6.59 -5.40
C ASP A 97 12.02 7.88 -4.71
N ILE A 98 10.70 8.04 -4.53
CA ILE A 98 10.08 9.19 -3.85
C ILE A 98 10.57 9.25 -2.40
N PHE A 99 10.49 8.14 -1.68
CA PHE A 99 10.91 8.09 -0.28
C PHE A 99 12.41 8.35 -0.13
N ALA A 100 13.25 7.75 -0.97
CA ALA A 100 14.69 8.01 -0.96
C ALA A 100 15.02 9.48 -1.22
N ALA A 101 14.33 10.15 -2.15
CA ALA A 101 14.51 11.58 -2.39
C ALA A 101 14.04 12.42 -1.19
N SER A 102 12.94 12.04 -0.54
CA SER A 102 12.42 12.68 0.68
C SER A 102 13.44 12.63 1.81
N VAL A 103 14.05 11.45 2.05
CA VAL A 103 15.09 11.27 3.07
C VAL A 103 16.32 12.12 2.75
N ARG A 104 16.76 12.18 1.48
CA ARG A 104 17.89 13.02 1.06
C ARG A 104 17.61 14.52 1.26
N LEU A 105 16.39 14.98 1.00
CA LEU A 105 16.00 16.37 1.25
C LEU A 105 16.11 16.73 2.74
N LEU A 106 15.59 15.88 3.63
CA LEU A 106 15.71 16.08 5.07
C LEU A 106 17.18 16.04 5.53
N TYR A 107 17.95 15.06 5.04
CA TYR A 107 19.36 14.89 5.36
C TYR A 107 20.21 16.11 4.97
N THR A 108 19.98 16.69 3.79
CA THR A 108 20.69 17.90 3.36
C THR A 108 20.41 19.11 4.26
N CYS A 109 19.27 19.14 4.95
CA CYS A 109 18.90 20.24 5.84
C CYS A 109 19.36 20.02 7.28
N SER A 110 19.07 18.85 7.86
CA SER A 110 19.51 18.47 9.21
C SER A 110 19.32 16.98 9.47
N ASP A 111 20.34 16.34 10.04
CA ASP A 111 20.27 14.95 10.51
C ASP A 111 19.20 14.74 11.59
N ASP A 112 18.88 15.79 12.35
CA ASP A 112 17.85 15.74 13.40
C ASP A 112 16.45 15.51 12.80
N LEU A 113 16.18 16.04 11.60
CA LEU A 113 14.88 15.87 10.93
C LEU A 113 14.66 14.43 10.45
N VAL A 114 15.72 13.76 10.01
CA VAL A 114 15.66 12.33 9.65
C VAL A 114 15.39 11.49 10.89
N THR A 115 16.06 11.81 12.01
CA THR A 115 15.87 11.14 13.29
C THR A 115 14.45 11.29 13.83
N GLU A 116 13.90 12.50 13.73
CA GLU A 116 12.51 12.81 14.11
C GLU A 116 11.51 12.03 13.25
N MET A 117 11.70 12.00 11.92
CA MET A 117 10.87 11.21 11.01
C MET A 117 10.87 9.72 11.40
N ASP A 118 12.05 9.14 11.63
CA ASP A 118 12.19 7.74 12.05
C ASP A 118 11.51 7.46 13.41
N GLN A 119 11.60 8.40 14.35
CA GLN A 119 10.92 8.30 15.63
C GLN A 119 9.40 8.28 15.46
N ARG A 120 8.85 9.13 14.59
CA ARG A 120 7.41 9.16 14.30
C ARG A 120 6.93 7.90 13.60
N PHE A 121 7.70 7.33 12.67
CA PHE A 121 7.35 6.04 12.06
C PHE A 121 7.30 4.91 13.10
N ARG A 122 8.25 4.85 14.05
CA ARG A 122 8.24 3.85 15.13
C ARG A 122 7.02 3.94 16.04
N GLN A 123 6.40 5.11 16.12
CA GLN A 123 5.20 5.36 16.93
C GLN A 123 3.91 4.92 16.23
N VAL A 124 3.95 4.63 14.92
CA VAL A 124 2.77 4.15 14.19
C VAL A 124 2.34 2.78 14.74
N PRO A 125 1.09 2.64 15.23
CA PRO A 125 0.59 1.37 15.73
C PRO A 125 0.36 0.38 14.58
N THR A 126 0.34 -0.91 14.91
CA THR A 126 -0.09 -1.94 13.97
C THR A 126 -1.57 -1.82 13.66
N PHE A 127 -1.97 -2.10 12.42
CA PHE A 127 -3.36 -2.10 11.99
C PHE A 127 -3.71 -3.36 11.18
N GLY A 128 -4.92 -3.88 11.41
CA GLY A 128 -5.45 -5.08 10.76
C GLY A 128 -4.61 -6.34 11.00
N LYS A 129 -4.96 -7.43 10.33
CA LYS A 129 -4.16 -8.66 10.30
C LYS A 129 -2.91 -8.46 9.42
N ARG A 130 -1.95 -7.67 9.92
CA ARG A 130 -0.68 -7.32 9.27
C ARG A 130 -0.81 -6.39 8.06
N VAL A 131 -1.84 -5.54 8.04
CA VAL A 131 -2.03 -4.53 7.00
C VAL A 131 -1.02 -3.40 7.18
N VAL A 132 -0.95 -2.83 8.39
CA VAL A 132 0.15 -1.97 8.83
C VAL A 132 0.94 -2.70 9.91
N ARG A 133 2.25 -2.83 9.70
CA ARG A 133 3.15 -3.49 10.65
C ARG A 133 3.90 -2.48 11.48
N LYS A 134 4.41 -2.94 12.63
CA LYS A 134 5.25 -2.12 13.49
C LYS A 134 6.57 -1.81 12.78
N PHE A 135 6.87 -0.52 12.59
CA PHE A 135 8.18 -0.07 12.12
C PHE A 135 9.17 -0.23 13.28
N ARG A 136 9.95 -1.33 13.30
CA ARG A 136 10.95 -1.57 14.36
C ARG A 136 12.26 -0.81 14.12
N ASN A 137 12.67 -0.71 12.87
CA ASN A 137 13.94 -0.11 12.45
C ASN A 137 13.73 1.30 11.89
N ASN A 138 14.81 2.08 11.80
CA ASN A 138 14.83 3.34 11.04
C ASN A 138 14.42 3.07 9.59
N VAL A 139 13.31 3.69 9.15
CA VAL A 139 12.83 3.56 7.77
C VAL A 139 13.77 4.30 6.82
N SER A 140 14.42 5.38 7.29
CA SER A 140 15.40 6.18 6.53
C SER A 140 16.60 5.37 6.03
N ALA A 141 16.99 4.30 6.75
CA ALA A 141 18.08 3.42 6.35
C ALA A 141 17.72 2.57 5.12
N MET A 142 16.42 2.35 4.85
CA MET A 142 15.94 1.58 3.71
C MET A 142 16.57 0.18 3.58
N LYS A 143 16.97 -0.43 4.70
CA LYS A 143 17.59 -1.76 4.74
C LYS A 143 16.55 -2.85 4.89
N LYS A 144 16.68 -3.89 4.07
CA LYS A 144 15.85 -5.11 4.15
C LYS A 144 14.34 -4.82 4.08
N LEU A 145 13.95 -3.74 3.39
CA LEU A 145 12.55 -3.41 3.12
C LEU A 145 12.07 -4.21 1.90
N ALA A 146 10.94 -4.90 2.05
CA ALA A 146 10.20 -5.51 0.96
C ALA A 146 9.20 -4.51 0.36
N GLY A 147 8.60 -4.84 -0.79
CA GLY A 147 7.61 -3.95 -1.45
C GLY A 147 6.47 -3.51 -0.53
N ARG A 148 5.93 -4.42 0.27
CA ARG A 148 4.89 -4.11 1.27
C ARG A 148 5.32 -3.09 2.33
N ASP A 149 6.61 -3.04 2.66
CA ASP A 149 7.11 -2.14 3.69
C ASP A 149 7.19 -0.71 3.12
N TYR A 150 7.51 -0.57 1.84
CA TYR A 150 7.34 0.70 1.12
C TYR A 150 5.87 1.13 1.11
N ASN A 151 4.94 0.26 0.70
CA ASN A 151 3.50 0.60 0.70
C ASN A 151 3.03 1.12 2.07
N ASN A 152 3.46 0.46 3.16
CA ASN A 152 3.20 0.88 4.54
C ASN A 152 3.81 2.26 4.87
N ILE A 153 5.02 2.55 4.38
CA ILE A 153 5.62 3.89 4.49
C ILE A 153 4.73 4.93 3.82
N THR A 154 4.28 4.73 2.58
CA THR A 154 3.47 5.75 1.88
C THR A 154 2.14 6.03 2.57
N ILE A 155 1.39 4.99 2.95
CA ILE A 155 0.08 5.19 3.59
C ILE A 155 0.20 5.77 5.00
N CYS A 156 1.38 5.69 5.64
CA CYS A 156 1.63 6.24 6.98
C CYS A 156 2.48 7.52 6.99
N ALA A 157 2.99 7.97 5.83
CA ALA A 157 4.01 9.02 5.77
C ALA A 157 3.51 10.38 6.24
N MET A 158 2.28 10.78 5.87
CA MET A 158 1.77 12.15 6.09
C MET A 158 1.95 12.66 7.54
N PRO A 159 1.45 11.95 8.59
CA PRO A 159 1.69 12.39 9.97
C PRO A 159 3.17 12.28 10.38
N CYS A 160 3.91 11.33 9.81
CA CYS A 160 5.32 11.13 10.15
C CYS A 160 6.23 12.21 9.56
N ILE A 161 5.81 12.92 8.52
CA ILE A 161 6.59 13.96 7.85
C ILE A 161 6.06 15.38 8.08
N GLU A 162 4.92 15.52 8.75
CA GLU A 162 4.27 16.82 8.96
C GLU A 162 5.20 17.80 9.70
N GLU A 163 5.30 19.03 9.18
CA GLU A 163 6.17 20.10 9.63
C GLU A 163 7.69 19.85 9.46
N LEU A 164 8.11 18.71 8.90
CA LEU A 164 9.55 18.42 8.70
C LEU A 164 10.16 19.13 7.49
N PHE A 165 9.33 19.54 6.53
CA PHE A 165 9.76 20.16 5.27
C PHE A 165 9.54 21.68 5.23
N ILE A 166 9.16 22.30 6.35
CA ILE A 166 8.97 23.76 6.47
C ILE A 166 10.25 24.51 6.10
N ASN A 167 11.38 24.11 6.68
CA ASN A 167 12.68 24.76 6.43
C ASN A 167 13.18 24.55 5.00
N VAL A 168 12.66 23.54 4.30
CA VAL A 168 12.96 23.24 2.89
C VAL A 168 12.06 24.07 1.97
N GLY A 169 10.99 24.68 2.49
CA GLY A 169 9.96 25.35 1.68
C GLY A 169 9.14 24.36 0.83
N MET A 170 9.07 23.09 1.24
CA MET A 170 8.43 22.01 0.48
C MET A 170 7.29 21.32 1.23
N GLU A 171 6.91 21.79 2.43
CA GLU A 171 5.91 21.14 3.30
C GLU A 171 4.60 20.80 2.58
N GLU A 172 3.98 21.78 1.93
CA GLU A 172 2.69 21.59 1.25
C GLU A 172 2.80 20.57 0.11
N LEU A 173 3.85 20.70 -0.70
CA LEU A 173 4.15 19.79 -1.82
C LEU A 173 4.44 18.37 -1.35
N MET A 174 5.14 18.19 -0.23
CA MET A 174 5.46 16.86 0.31
C MET A 174 4.22 16.17 0.86
N GLN A 175 3.40 16.88 1.64
CA GLN A 175 2.15 16.33 2.13
C GLN A 175 1.19 15.99 0.98
N GLU A 176 1.09 16.85 -0.03
CA GLU A 176 0.31 16.57 -1.24
C GLU A 176 0.86 15.37 -2.01
N LEU A 177 2.18 15.26 -2.18
CA LEU A 177 2.83 14.15 -2.88
C LEU A 177 2.49 12.81 -2.22
N PHE A 178 2.62 12.71 -0.90
CA PHE A 178 2.29 11.48 -0.19
C PHE A 178 0.79 11.19 -0.16
N PHE A 179 -0.07 12.21 -0.06
CA PHE A 179 -1.52 12.03 -0.18
C PHE A 179 -1.92 11.47 -1.55
N VAL A 180 -1.42 12.08 -2.64
CA VAL A 180 -1.72 11.62 -4.01
C VAL A 180 -1.11 10.25 -4.28
N SER A 181 0.08 9.97 -3.74
CA SER A 181 0.73 8.66 -3.84
C SER A 181 -0.06 7.57 -3.11
N ALA A 182 -0.52 7.84 -1.88
CA ALA A 182 -1.36 6.92 -1.11
C ALA A 182 -2.73 6.72 -1.78
N THR A 183 -3.29 7.78 -2.35
CA THR A 183 -4.53 7.71 -3.14
C THR A 183 -4.35 6.79 -4.35
N TRP A 184 -3.31 7.04 -5.16
CA TRP A 184 -3.03 6.25 -6.35
C TRP A 184 -2.82 4.78 -5.99
N TYR A 185 -2.00 4.50 -4.96
CA TYR A 185 -1.80 3.15 -4.45
C TYR A 185 -3.11 2.49 -4.02
N SER A 186 -3.97 3.20 -3.28
CA SER A 186 -5.23 2.66 -2.78
C SER A 186 -6.19 2.26 -3.91
N PHE A 187 -6.24 3.03 -4.99
CA PHE A 187 -6.99 2.64 -6.20
C PHE A 187 -6.36 1.43 -6.88
N ALA A 188 -5.03 1.40 -6.95
CA ALA A 188 -4.30 0.33 -7.59
C ALA A 188 -4.42 -1.01 -6.81
N ASP A 189 -4.65 -0.96 -5.50
CA ASP A 189 -4.82 -2.10 -4.59
C ASP A 189 -6.29 -2.55 -4.43
N LEU A 190 -7.25 -1.85 -5.06
CA LEU A 190 -8.65 -2.28 -5.03
C LEU A 190 -8.81 -3.65 -5.71
N ARG A 191 -9.59 -4.51 -5.07
CA ARG A 191 -10.03 -5.85 -5.52
C ARG A 191 -11.37 -5.86 -6.26
N LEU A 192 -12.01 -4.70 -6.37
CA LEU A 192 -13.22 -4.51 -7.14
C LEU A 192 -13.28 -3.08 -7.64
N HIS A 193 -13.53 -2.92 -8.94
CA HIS A 193 -13.67 -1.64 -9.58
C HIS A 193 -15.04 -1.50 -10.25
N THR A 194 -15.62 -0.30 -10.13
CA THR A 194 -16.72 0.19 -10.96
C THR A 194 -16.18 1.16 -12.03
N ASP A 195 -16.99 1.48 -13.03
CA ASP A 195 -16.63 2.49 -14.04
C ASP A 195 -16.21 3.82 -13.41
N SER A 196 -16.93 4.27 -12.37
CA SER A 196 -16.60 5.48 -11.62
C SER A 196 -15.24 5.40 -10.94
N THR A 197 -14.92 4.28 -10.27
CA THR A 197 -13.60 4.12 -9.63
C THR A 197 -12.46 4.05 -10.65
N LEU A 198 -12.69 3.49 -11.84
CA LEU A 198 -11.69 3.46 -12.91
C LEU A 198 -11.47 4.84 -13.50
N GLU A 199 -12.53 5.64 -13.65
CA GLU A 199 -12.40 7.02 -14.11
C GLU A 199 -11.66 7.87 -13.08
N PHE A 200 -11.98 7.71 -11.80
CA PHE A 200 -11.24 8.37 -10.72
C PHE A 200 -9.78 7.92 -10.68
N PHE A 201 -9.50 6.65 -10.94
CA PHE A 201 -8.13 6.16 -10.97
C PHE A 201 -7.32 6.76 -12.13
N LYS A 202 -7.94 7.00 -13.30
CA LYS A 202 -7.30 7.77 -14.39
C LYS A 202 -6.99 9.19 -13.95
N SER A 203 -7.95 9.87 -13.34
CA SER A 203 -7.75 11.25 -12.87
C SER A 203 -6.68 11.34 -11.78
N THR A 204 -6.68 10.38 -10.85
CA THR A 204 -5.63 10.23 -9.84
C THR A 204 -4.26 10.00 -10.49
N THR A 205 -4.20 9.26 -11.59
CA THR A 205 -2.96 9.06 -12.36
C THR A 205 -2.50 10.36 -13.02
N THR A 206 -3.42 11.21 -13.48
CA THR A 206 -3.12 12.58 -13.94
C THR A 206 -2.55 13.44 -12.81
N ASN A 207 -3.18 13.43 -11.64
CA ASN A 207 -2.71 14.15 -10.46
C ASN A 207 -1.34 13.66 -10.00
N LEU A 208 -1.11 12.34 -10.00
CA LEU A 208 0.18 11.74 -9.68
C LEU A 208 1.25 12.20 -10.68
N GLY A 209 0.96 12.15 -11.98
CA GLY A 209 1.88 12.64 -12.99
C GLY A 209 2.24 14.12 -12.81
N HIS A 210 1.25 14.96 -12.48
CA HIS A 210 1.43 16.39 -12.20
C HIS A 210 2.31 16.62 -10.98
N ILE A 211 1.97 16.04 -9.83
CA ILE A 211 2.70 16.26 -8.58
C ILE A 211 4.14 15.71 -8.66
N LEU A 212 4.36 14.60 -9.39
CA LEU A 212 5.71 14.08 -9.63
C LEU A 212 6.56 15.02 -10.48
N ARG A 213 5.98 15.69 -11.49
CA ARG A 213 6.68 16.72 -12.27
C ARG A 213 7.03 17.93 -11.42
N GLN A 214 6.09 18.41 -10.60
CA GLN A 214 6.33 19.50 -9.66
C GLN A 214 7.42 19.15 -8.64
N PHE A 215 7.32 17.97 -8.01
CA PHE A 215 8.31 17.47 -7.08
C PHE A 215 9.69 17.36 -7.72
N THR A 216 9.79 16.82 -8.94
CA THR A 216 11.06 16.77 -9.69
C THR A 216 11.65 18.16 -9.91
N LYS A 217 10.84 19.14 -10.29
CA LYS A 217 11.28 20.51 -10.55
C LYS A 217 11.77 21.19 -9.27
N GLN A 218 11.08 21.00 -8.15
CA GLN A 218 11.44 21.64 -6.88
C GLN A 218 12.57 20.92 -6.15
N ALA A 219 12.48 19.59 -5.97
CA ALA A 219 13.49 18.81 -5.27
C ALA A 219 14.89 18.98 -5.89
N ASN A 220 14.98 19.02 -7.22
CA ASN A 220 16.25 19.17 -7.92
C ASN A 220 16.87 20.58 -7.85
N LYS A 221 16.18 21.57 -7.27
CA LYS A 221 16.79 22.87 -6.91
C LYS A 221 17.58 22.79 -5.61
N HIS A 222 17.30 21.79 -4.77
CA HIS A 222 18.02 21.56 -3.53
C HIS A 222 19.28 20.73 -3.78
N PRO A 223 20.38 20.97 -3.02
CA PRO A 223 21.62 20.23 -3.16
C PRO A 223 21.53 18.85 -2.48
N MET A 224 20.65 17.99 -2.98
CA MET A 224 20.54 16.61 -2.52
C MET A 224 21.85 15.86 -2.78
N VAL A 225 22.31 15.12 -1.78
CA VAL A 225 23.54 14.31 -1.83
C VAL A 225 23.24 12.85 -1.52
N GLU A 226 24.17 11.97 -1.86
CA GLU A 226 24.17 10.58 -1.42
C GLU A 226 24.05 10.48 0.11
N LEU A 227 23.18 9.58 0.58
CA LEU A 227 23.14 9.23 2.01
C LEU A 227 24.44 8.51 2.40
N PRO A 228 24.87 8.55 3.67
CA PRO A 228 26.11 7.90 4.13
C PRO A 228 26.20 6.42 3.73
N GLU A 229 25.08 5.69 3.77
CA GLU A 229 25.03 4.27 3.40
C GLU A 229 25.15 4.03 1.89
N GLU A 230 24.67 4.97 1.07
CA GLU A 230 24.83 4.94 -0.38
C GLU A 230 26.30 5.18 -0.75
N ALA A 231 26.93 6.15 -0.09
CA ALA A 231 28.36 6.41 -0.24
C ALA A 231 29.21 5.21 0.19
N ALA A 232 28.87 4.56 1.32
CA ALA A 232 29.52 3.34 1.78
C ALA A 232 29.35 2.17 0.79
N SER A 233 28.14 1.99 0.24
CA SER A 233 27.87 0.96 -0.76
C SER A 233 28.63 1.20 -2.06
N ARG A 234 28.73 2.46 -2.50
CA ARG A 234 29.55 2.85 -3.65
C ARG A 234 31.03 2.55 -3.41
N HIS A 235 31.56 2.85 -2.22
CA HIS A 235 32.94 2.55 -1.88
C HIS A 235 33.22 1.04 -1.89
N ARG A 236 32.31 0.22 -1.37
CA ARG A 236 32.43 -1.25 -1.44
C ARG A 236 32.50 -1.76 -2.88
N ARG A 237 31.67 -1.21 -3.78
CA ARG A 237 31.65 -1.61 -5.20
C ARG A 237 32.89 -1.14 -5.95
N ASN A 238 33.37 0.07 -5.65
CA ASN A 238 34.50 0.70 -6.32
C ASN A 238 35.47 1.32 -5.30
N PRO A 239 36.34 0.51 -4.66
CA PRO A 239 37.24 0.99 -3.60
C PRO A 239 38.28 1.99 -4.09
N LYS A 240 38.51 2.07 -5.41
CA LYS A 240 39.41 3.04 -6.07
C LYS A 240 38.82 4.45 -6.21
N GLN A 241 37.52 4.66 -5.96
CA GLN A 241 36.91 5.99 -5.99
C GLN A 241 37.06 6.69 -4.63
N ASN A 242 37.51 7.96 -4.65
CA ASN A 242 37.62 8.79 -3.45
C ASN A 242 36.28 8.89 -2.69
N VAL A 243 36.35 8.66 -1.37
CA VAL A 243 35.21 8.66 -0.45
C VAL A 243 34.89 10.07 0.08
N SER A 244 35.83 11.02 -0.03
CA SER A 244 35.75 12.28 0.73
C SER A 244 34.68 13.27 0.25
N THR A 245 34.08 13.07 -0.93
CA THR A 245 33.01 13.95 -1.43
C THR A 245 31.71 13.17 -1.66
N PRO A 246 30.60 13.54 -0.97
CA PRO A 246 29.27 13.04 -1.30
C PRO A 246 28.92 13.40 -2.75
N LYS A 247 28.43 12.43 -3.54
CA LYS A 247 27.97 12.72 -4.90
C LYS A 247 26.62 13.40 -4.84
N SER A 248 26.42 14.40 -5.71
CA SER A 248 25.10 15.00 -5.92
C SER A 248 24.12 13.95 -6.44
N LYS A 249 22.88 13.99 -5.93
CA LYS A 249 21.76 13.16 -6.37
C LYS A 249 20.63 14.04 -6.86
N LYS A 250 19.98 13.60 -7.93
CA LYS A 250 18.76 14.22 -8.46
C LYS A 250 17.64 13.19 -8.46
N PHE A 251 16.41 13.65 -8.28
CA PHE A 251 15.22 12.83 -8.49
C PHE A 251 14.89 12.79 -9.99
N SER A 252 14.64 11.59 -10.52
CA SER A 252 14.22 11.39 -11.90
C SER A 252 12.80 10.87 -11.97
N ASN A 253 11.94 11.63 -12.66
CA ASN A 253 10.60 11.18 -13.02
C ASN A 253 10.54 10.56 -14.42
N SER A 254 11.59 10.70 -15.22
CA SER A 254 11.66 10.17 -16.58
C SER A 254 12.15 8.73 -16.58
N THR A 255 11.37 7.82 -15.99
CA THR A 255 11.70 6.39 -15.90
C THR A 255 10.62 5.53 -16.56
N PRO A 256 10.97 4.36 -17.14
CA PRO A 256 9.98 3.40 -17.64
C PRO A 256 8.94 3.03 -16.57
N LYS A 257 9.36 2.86 -15.31
CA LYS A 257 8.48 2.59 -14.16
C LYS A 257 7.39 3.65 -14.03
N THR A 258 7.75 4.93 -14.06
CA THR A 258 6.77 6.04 -14.06
C THR A 258 5.81 5.94 -15.25
N HIS A 259 6.33 5.64 -16.45
CA HIS A 259 5.51 5.57 -17.65
C HIS A 259 4.46 4.46 -17.55
N PHE A 260 4.81 3.28 -17.03
CA PHE A 260 3.88 2.16 -16.90
C PHE A 260 2.78 2.35 -15.86
N LEU A 261 2.90 3.33 -14.95
CA LEU A 261 1.83 3.68 -14.01
C LEU A 261 0.54 4.10 -14.74
N GLY A 262 0.65 4.65 -15.95
CA GLY A 262 -0.50 5.04 -16.77
C GLY A 262 -1.29 3.87 -17.37
N ASP A 263 -0.74 2.65 -17.33
CA ASP A 263 -1.35 1.48 -17.95
C ASP A 263 -2.16 0.63 -16.96
N PHE A 264 -2.20 0.97 -15.67
CA PHE A 264 -2.92 0.21 -14.66
C PHE A 264 -4.42 0.14 -14.92
N VAL A 265 -5.07 1.26 -15.27
CA VAL A 265 -6.52 1.26 -15.57
C VAL A 265 -6.84 0.33 -16.75
N ARG A 266 -6.00 0.35 -17.79
CA ARG A 266 -6.15 -0.55 -18.95
C ARG A 266 -5.92 -2.00 -18.55
N SER A 267 -4.86 -2.26 -17.78
CA SER A 267 -4.53 -3.59 -17.27
C SER A 267 -5.66 -4.15 -16.42
N ILE A 268 -6.25 -3.33 -15.55
CA ILE A 268 -7.36 -3.74 -14.69
C ILE A 268 -8.60 -4.11 -15.49
N LYS A 269 -8.93 -3.32 -16.52
CA LYS A 269 -10.06 -3.61 -17.42
C LYS A 269 -9.89 -4.93 -18.18
N TYR A 270 -8.65 -5.30 -18.51
CA TYR A 270 -8.38 -6.46 -19.36
C TYR A 270 -8.08 -7.74 -18.58
N PHE A 271 -7.33 -7.63 -17.48
CA PHE A 271 -6.82 -8.77 -16.71
C PHE A 271 -7.51 -8.95 -15.35
N GLY A 272 -8.33 -8.00 -14.91
CA GLY A 272 -8.90 -7.98 -13.57
C GLY A 272 -8.04 -7.19 -12.58
N THR A 273 -8.32 -7.29 -11.28
CA THR A 273 -7.62 -6.52 -10.25
C THR A 273 -6.19 -7.01 -10.03
N THR A 274 -5.34 -6.14 -9.47
CA THR A 274 -3.88 -6.36 -9.38
C THR A 274 -3.51 -7.55 -8.50
N ASP A 275 -4.35 -7.87 -7.50
CA ASP A 275 -4.26 -9.08 -6.68
C ASP A 275 -4.36 -10.40 -7.47
N SER A 276 -4.70 -10.34 -8.77
CA SER A 276 -4.77 -11.52 -9.65
C SER A 276 -3.49 -11.77 -10.45
N TYR A 277 -2.61 -10.79 -10.65
CA TYR A 277 -1.43 -10.92 -11.51
C TYR A 277 -0.16 -10.26 -10.99
N ASP A 278 -0.20 -9.61 -9.82
CA ASP A 278 0.97 -8.97 -9.25
C ASP A 278 2.08 -9.98 -8.93
N THR A 279 3.33 -9.63 -9.27
CA THR A 279 4.46 -10.54 -9.11
C THR A 279 4.83 -10.82 -7.65
N SER A 280 4.32 -10.05 -6.68
CA SER A 280 4.46 -10.38 -5.24
C SER A 280 3.86 -11.74 -4.89
N ILE A 281 2.89 -12.23 -5.66
CA ILE A 281 2.34 -13.59 -5.51
C ILE A 281 3.45 -14.63 -5.72
N GLY A 282 4.21 -14.47 -6.81
CA GLY A 282 5.36 -15.32 -7.13
C GLY A 282 6.50 -15.14 -6.13
N GLU A 283 6.86 -13.89 -5.81
CA GLU A 283 7.95 -13.59 -4.88
C GLU A 283 7.69 -14.19 -3.47
N ASN A 284 6.45 -14.13 -2.98
CA ASN A 284 6.09 -14.75 -1.71
C ASN A 284 6.26 -16.28 -1.75
N GLN A 285 6.04 -16.93 -2.90
CA GLN A 285 6.28 -18.36 -3.05
C GLN A 285 7.77 -18.73 -3.05
N HIS A 286 8.66 -17.85 -3.52
CA HIS A 286 10.10 -18.10 -3.44
C HIS A 286 10.59 -18.31 -1.99
N GLN A 287 9.90 -17.73 -1.00
CA GLN A 287 10.24 -17.97 0.42
C GLN A 287 10.05 -19.44 0.81
N GLN A 288 8.98 -20.08 0.33
CA GLN A 288 8.73 -21.49 0.59
C GLN A 288 9.77 -22.38 -0.11
N VAL A 289 10.05 -22.09 -1.38
CA VAL A 289 11.06 -22.81 -2.17
C VAL A 289 12.45 -22.71 -1.51
N LYS A 290 12.84 -21.52 -1.03
CA LYS A 290 14.10 -21.34 -0.27
C LYS A 290 14.10 -22.15 1.04
N GLY A 291 13.00 -22.17 1.77
CA GLY A 291 12.86 -23.00 2.97
C GLY A 291 12.90 -24.52 2.69
N TYR A 292 12.44 -24.96 1.51
CA TYR A 292 12.63 -26.35 1.07
C TYR A 292 14.08 -26.62 0.66
N TYR A 293 14.71 -25.70 -0.07
CA TYR A 293 16.11 -25.81 -0.48
C TYR A 293 17.05 -26.01 0.72
N GLU A 294 16.85 -25.26 1.82
CA GLU A 294 17.58 -25.42 3.08
C GLU A 294 17.49 -26.83 3.67
N ARG A 295 16.41 -27.56 3.38
CA ARG A 295 16.16 -28.92 3.87
C ARG A 295 16.63 -30.01 2.91
N THR A 296 17.15 -29.63 1.74
CA THR A 296 17.76 -30.56 0.79
C THR A 296 19.23 -30.79 1.14
N ASN A 297 19.82 -31.84 0.57
CA ASN A 297 21.27 -32.04 0.62
C ASN A 297 22.07 -31.14 -0.36
N LYS A 298 21.41 -30.20 -1.05
CA LYS A 298 21.95 -29.28 -2.07
C LYS A 298 22.55 -29.94 -3.33
N GLN A 299 22.29 -31.23 -3.55
CA GLN A 299 22.68 -31.97 -4.75
C GLN A 299 21.45 -32.44 -5.52
N ASP A 300 21.31 -32.08 -6.81
CA ASP A 300 20.12 -32.38 -7.63
C ASP A 300 18.82 -32.10 -6.86
N HIS A 301 18.76 -30.90 -6.28
CA HIS A 301 17.85 -30.52 -5.21
C HIS A 301 16.42 -30.30 -5.70
N GLU A 302 16.20 -30.15 -7.00
CA GLU A 302 14.90 -29.92 -7.64
C GLU A 302 13.91 -31.05 -7.32
N ALA A 303 14.37 -32.31 -7.43
CA ALA A 303 13.55 -33.48 -7.11
C ALA A 303 13.21 -33.54 -5.61
N GLN A 304 14.14 -33.12 -4.75
CA GLN A 304 13.93 -33.09 -3.30
C GLN A 304 12.95 -31.99 -2.90
N ILE A 305 13.06 -30.79 -3.50
CA ILE A 305 12.09 -29.71 -3.33
C ILE A 305 10.70 -30.18 -3.76
N ALA A 306 10.57 -30.82 -4.93
CA ALA A 306 9.29 -31.37 -5.39
C ALA A 306 8.71 -32.42 -4.42
N CYS A 307 9.57 -33.27 -3.83
CA CYS A 307 9.15 -34.23 -2.80
C CYS A 307 8.69 -33.52 -1.51
N HIS A 308 9.38 -32.47 -1.08
CA HIS A 308 8.99 -31.66 0.07
C HIS A 308 7.65 -30.97 -0.15
N ASP A 309 7.46 -30.35 -1.31
CA ASP A 309 6.21 -29.70 -1.69
C ASP A 309 5.05 -30.69 -1.75
N HIS A 310 5.25 -31.83 -2.42
CA HIS A 310 4.27 -32.91 -2.46
C HIS A 310 3.91 -33.42 -1.06
N ARG A 311 4.90 -33.57 -0.17
CA ARG A 311 4.65 -33.97 1.23
C ARG A 311 3.87 -32.92 1.99
N THR A 312 4.18 -31.63 1.81
CA THR A 312 3.43 -30.52 2.42
C THR A 312 1.99 -30.50 1.92
N MET A 313 1.76 -30.66 0.62
CA MET A 313 0.42 -30.77 0.01
C MET A 313 -0.34 -31.98 0.53
N LEU A 314 0.30 -33.15 0.61
CA LEU A 314 -0.31 -34.35 1.17
C LEU A 314 -0.68 -34.16 2.65
N LEU A 315 0.18 -33.52 3.44
CA LEU A 315 -0.12 -33.17 4.84
C LEU A 315 -1.26 -32.16 4.94
N HIS A 316 -1.33 -31.19 4.04
CA HIS A 316 -2.43 -30.23 3.94
C HIS A 316 -3.75 -30.95 3.60
N ASP A 317 -3.75 -31.83 2.59
CA ASP A 317 -4.91 -32.62 2.21
C ASP A 317 -5.34 -33.59 3.32
N ILE A 318 -4.38 -34.16 4.06
CA ILE A 318 -4.67 -34.98 5.24
C ILE A 318 -5.28 -34.08 6.32
N ARG A 319 -4.77 -32.87 6.56
CA ARG A 319 -5.33 -31.92 7.53
C ARG A 319 -6.74 -31.50 7.14
N GLU A 320 -7.01 -31.18 5.88
CA GLU A 320 -8.34 -30.82 5.39
C GLU A 320 -9.29 -32.01 5.42
N ARG A 321 -8.85 -33.20 4.97
CA ARG A 321 -9.63 -34.42 5.12
C ARG A 321 -9.89 -34.75 6.59
N ASN A 322 -8.92 -34.55 7.47
CA ASN A 322 -9.06 -34.73 8.92
C ASN A 322 -9.91 -33.64 9.55
N ARG A 323 -9.95 -32.41 9.02
CA ARG A 323 -10.86 -31.36 9.45
C ARG A 323 -12.29 -31.73 9.09
N LEU A 324 -12.50 -32.25 7.88
CA LEU A 324 -13.77 -32.79 7.37
C LEU A 324 -14.16 -34.14 8.03
N HIS A 325 -13.17 -34.94 8.45
CA HIS A 325 -13.38 -36.19 9.17
C HIS A 325 -13.48 -35.99 10.68
N SER A 326 -12.88 -34.96 11.27
CA SER A 326 -13.01 -34.55 12.67
C SER A 326 -14.36 -33.87 12.91
N THR A 327 -14.92 -33.22 11.89
CA THR A 327 -16.35 -32.87 11.88
C THR A 327 -17.28 -34.10 11.77
N ARG A 328 -16.79 -35.26 11.30
CA ARG A 328 -17.52 -36.56 11.28
C ARG A 328 -17.19 -37.52 12.44
N LYS A 329 -16.05 -37.32 13.09
CA LYS A 329 -15.51 -38.05 14.24
C LYS A 329 -14.94 -37.00 15.17
N GLN A 330 -15.81 -36.22 15.80
CA GLN A 330 -15.43 -35.70 17.10
C GLN A 330 -15.09 -36.93 17.94
N ILE A 331 -13.86 -36.99 18.42
CA ILE A 331 -13.58 -37.66 19.68
C ILE A 331 -14.59 -37.03 20.63
N ALA A 332 -15.61 -37.81 20.99
CA ALA A 332 -16.51 -37.41 22.05
C ALA A 332 -15.63 -37.18 23.28
N LEU A 333 -15.42 -35.91 23.64
CA LEU A 333 -15.36 -35.55 25.04
C LEU A 333 -16.56 -36.25 25.65
N THR A 334 -16.32 -37.16 26.59
CA THR A 334 -17.43 -37.73 27.38
C THR A 334 -18.25 -36.56 27.91
N GLU A 335 -19.56 -36.75 28.06
CA GLU A 335 -20.57 -35.73 28.41
C GLU A 335 -20.19 -34.83 29.60
N SER A 336 -19.19 -35.24 30.40
CA SER A 336 -18.57 -34.50 31.50
C SER A 336 -17.53 -33.42 31.11
N HIS A 337 -17.07 -33.33 29.85
CA HIS A 337 -15.99 -32.43 29.43
C HIS A 337 -16.28 -31.62 28.15
N ASN A 338 -17.50 -31.67 27.62
CA ASN A 338 -17.95 -30.65 26.68
C ASN A 338 -18.23 -29.37 27.47
N GLU A 339 -17.33 -28.38 27.42
CA GLU A 339 -17.82 -27.01 27.50
C GLU A 339 -18.51 -26.72 26.17
N PRO A 340 -19.85 -26.64 26.13
CA PRO A 340 -20.54 -26.33 24.89
C PRO A 340 -20.07 -24.95 24.43
N LEU A 341 -19.51 -24.87 23.22
CA LEU A 341 -19.43 -23.59 22.54
C LEU A 341 -20.87 -23.08 22.44
N PRO A 342 -21.14 -21.88 22.95
CA PRO A 342 -22.48 -21.33 22.95
C PRO A 342 -22.99 -21.22 21.52
N TYR A 343 -24.27 -21.56 21.35
CA TYR A 343 -24.98 -21.41 20.08
C TYR A 343 -24.65 -20.05 19.46
N THR A 344 -23.99 -20.08 18.30
CA THR A 344 -23.65 -18.89 17.53
C THR A 344 -24.66 -18.77 16.42
N ASP A 345 -25.54 -17.79 16.53
CA ASP A 345 -26.49 -17.47 15.47
C ASP A 345 -25.74 -16.86 14.26
N PRO A 346 -25.77 -17.49 13.07
CA PRO A 346 -25.12 -16.93 11.88
C PRO A 346 -25.74 -15.60 11.41
N GLU A 347 -26.93 -15.23 11.89
CA GLU A 347 -27.55 -13.91 11.66
C GLU A 347 -27.20 -12.89 12.75
N ALA A 348 -26.51 -13.28 13.83
CA ALA A 348 -26.11 -12.34 14.88
C ALA A 348 -25.05 -11.36 14.39
N LYS A 349 -25.35 -10.07 14.58
CA LYS A 349 -24.50 -8.94 14.19
C LYS A 349 -23.17 -8.88 14.97
N TYR A 350 -23.11 -9.42 16.18
CA TYR A 350 -21.95 -9.38 17.08
C TYR A 350 -21.73 -10.72 17.80
N HIS A 351 -20.47 -11.06 18.06
CA HIS A 351 -20.07 -12.25 18.84
C HIS A 351 -19.11 -11.83 19.97
N MET A 352 -19.45 -12.12 21.22
CA MET A 352 -18.63 -11.79 22.40
C MET A 352 -18.31 -13.04 23.22
N ALA A 353 -17.09 -13.11 23.77
CA ALA A 353 -16.67 -14.22 24.63
C ALA A 353 -17.46 -14.26 25.95
N PHE A 354 -17.47 -15.41 26.63
CA PHE A 354 -18.17 -15.59 27.91
C PHE A 354 -17.20 -15.37 29.08
N GLY A 355 -17.50 -14.38 29.93
CA GLY A 355 -16.80 -14.13 31.20
C GLY A 355 -17.57 -14.70 32.40
N LYS A 356 -16.86 -14.94 33.51
CA LYS A 356 -17.43 -15.39 34.79
C LYS A 356 -18.43 -14.36 35.33
N GLN A 357 -19.61 -14.81 35.76
CA GLN A 357 -20.74 -13.95 36.18
C GLN A 357 -20.62 -13.52 37.65
N PHE A 358 -20.82 -12.23 37.92
CA PHE A 358 -21.15 -11.66 39.23
C PHE A 358 -22.30 -10.67 39.04
N PHE A 359 -23.28 -10.69 39.94
CA PHE A 359 -24.48 -9.86 39.85
C PHE A 359 -24.24 -8.55 40.60
N LEU A 360 -24.48 -7.40 39.94
CA LEU A 360 -24.53 -6.08 40.57
C LEU A 360 -25.95 -5.51 40.44
N ASP A 361 -26.50 -5.00 41.54
CA ASP A 361 -27.74 -4.22 41.55
C ASP A 361 -27.40 -2.76 41.20
N LEU A 362 -28.06 -2.21 40.17
CA LEU A 362 -27.77 -0.88 39.62
C LEU A 362 -28.03 0.27 40.62
N ASN A 363 -28.63 -0.01 41.77
CA ASN A 363 -28.86 0.98 42.83
C ASN A 363 -27.69 1.09 43.83
N ASP A 364 -26.73 0.16 43.81
CA ASP A 364 -25.59 0.09 44.74
C ASP A 364 -24.26 0.38 44.01
N LEU A 365 -24.22 1.45 43.21
CA LEU A 365 -23.00 1.94 42.55
C LEU A 365 -22.07 2.66 43.55
N GLU A 366 -21.52 1.90 44.51
CA GLU A 366 -20.20 2.17 45.07
C GLU A 366 -19.19 1.28 44.33
N TYR A 367 -18.19 1.90 43.71
CA TYR A 367 -17.22 1.28 42.81
C TYR A 367 -16.55 0.03 43.41
N ASP A 368 -17.01 -1.18 43.05
CA ASP A 368 -16.21 -2.39 43.21
C ASP A 368 -16.49 -3.43 42.10
N LYS A 369 -15.54 -3.48 41.16
CA LYS A 369 -15.21 -4.53 40.16
C LYS A 369 -16.25 -4.86 39.07
N ASP A 370 -16.10 -4.15 37.95
CA ASP A 370 -16.67 -4.50 36.66
C ASP A 370 -16.04 -5.80 36.08
N ILE A 371 -16.87 -6.66 35.49
CA ILE A 371 -16.42 -7.91 34.85
C ILE A 371 -16.01 -7.62 33.41
N ALA A 372 -14.71 -7.54 33.18
CA ALA A 372 -14.13 -7.26 31.87
C ALA A 372 -14.16 -8.50 30.93
N LEU A 373 -14.75 -8.34 29.75
CA LEU A 373 -14.55 -9.24 28.62
C LEU A 373 -13.24 -8.89 27.90
N LYS A 374 -12.55 -9.90 27.34
CA LYS A 374 -11.26 -9.70 26.69
C LYS A 374 -11.38 -9.18 25.25
N VAL A 375 -12.39 -9.61 24.50
CA VAL A 375 -12.51 -9.34 23.06
C VAL A 375 -13.98 -9.22 22.63
N VAL A 376 -14.28 -8.24 21.77
CA VAL A 376 -15.54 -8.15 21.00
C VAL A 376 -15.24 -8.39 19.53
N ARG A 377 -16.10 -9.15 18.85
CA ARG A 377 -16.04 -9.34 17.40
C ARG A 377 -17.27 -8.77 16.72
N ILE A 378 -17.05 -7.94 15.71
CA ILE A 378 -18.10 -7.28 14.93
C ILE A 378 -18.01 -7.75 13.49
N ASN A 379 -19.09 -8.33 12.99
CA ASN A 379 -19.16 -8.74 11.59
C ASN A 379 -19.57 -7.54 10.74
N TYR A 380 -18.94 -7.40 9.57
CA TYR A 380 -19.27 -6.37 8.60
C TYR A 380 -19.12 -6.88 7.17
N THR A 381 -19.74 -6.15 6.24
CA THR A 381 -19.60 -6.40 4.81
C THR A 381 -18.64 -5.38 4.24
N THR A 382 -17.59 -5.86 3.58
CA THR A 382 -16.58 -5.03 2.92
C THR A 382 -17.14 -4.39 1.65
N TYR A 383 -16.47 -3.37 1.13
CA TYR A 383 -16.86 -2.62 -0.07
C TYR A 383 -17.07 -3.50 -1.30
N ASP A 384 -16.36 -4.64 -1.37
CA ASP A 384 -16.41 -5.64 -2.44
C ASP A 384 -17.33 -6.84 -2.14
N LEU A 385 -18.30 -6.66 -1.23
CA LEU A 385 -19.34 -7.64 -0.86
C LEU A 385 -18.83 -8.90 -0.14
N ARG A 386 -17.63 -8.87 0.44
CA ARG A 386 -17.13 -9.98 1.26
C ARG A 386 -17.59 -9.81 2.70
N ARG A 387 -17.75 -10.93 3.40
CA ARG A 387 -17.97 -10.92 4.85
C ARG A 387 -16.62 -10.87 5.55
N ASN A 388 -16.46 -9.93 6.46
CA ASN A 388 -15.28 -9.83 7.31
C ASN A 388 -15.68 -9.55 8.76
N GLN A 389 -14.69 -9.56 9.65
CA GLN A 389 -14.90 -9.42 11.09
C GLN A 389 -13.77 -8.65 11.74
N ASP A 390 -14.14 -7.59 12.45
CA ASP A 390 -13.23 -6.85 13.32
C ASP A 390 -13.14 -7.51 14.69
N SER A 391 -11.96 -7.44 15.30
CA SER A 391 -11.69 -7.97 16.64
C SER A 391 -11.15 -6.84 17.51
N ILE A 392 -11.99 -6.37 18.43
CA ILE A 392 -11.67 -5.27 19.34
C ILE A 392 -11.15 -5.85 20.64
N ASN A 393 -9.96 -5.40 21.04
CA ASN A 393 -9.32 -5.76 22.29
C ASN A 393 -8.82 -4.48 22.97
N PRO A 394 -9.30 -4.15 24.19
CA PRO A 394 -8.88 -2.94 24.92
C PRO A 394 -7.37 -2.79 25.12
N ARG A 395 -6.60 -3.88 25.00
CA ARG A 395 -5.14 -3.89 25.16
C ARG A 395 -4.37 -3.68 23.85
N THR A 396 -4.82 -4.29 22.75
CA THR A 396 -4.00 -4.39 21.52
C THR A 396 -4.62 -3.72 20.30
N HIS A 397 -5.94 -3.75 20.16
CA HIS A 397 -6.69 -3.10 19.07
C HIS A 397 -7.94 -2.43 19.63
N PRO A 398 -7.78 -1.33 20.38
CA PRO A 398 -8.89 -0.73 21.11
C PRO A 398 -9.60 0.37 20.32
N ASP A 399 -9.01 0.87 19.24
CA ASP A 399 -9.54 2.01 18.50
C ASP A 399 -10.67 1.58 17.55
N ILE A 400 -11.76 2.35 17.55
CA ILE A 400 -12.99 2.09 16.80
C ILE A 400 -13.44 3.33 16.04
N MET A 401 -14.13 3.10 14.94
CA MET A 401 -14.83 4.09 14.13
C MET A 401 -16.30 3.69 14.03
N VAL A 402 -17.22 4.62 14.30
CA VAL A 402 -18.68 4.38 14.16
C VAL A 402 -19.35 5.59 13.52
N LEU A 403 -20.57 5.39 12.99
CA LEU A 403 -21.36 6.48 12.43
C LEU A 403 -21.65 7.56 13.48
N SER A 404 -21.47 8.81 13.07
CA SER A 404 -21.87 9.96 13.88
C SER A 404 -23.39 10.10 13.93
N PRO A 405 -23.95 10.73 14.97
CA PRO A 405 -25.35 11.17 14.96
C PRO A 405 -25.69 12.01 13.71
N PRO A 406 -26.96 12.02 13.27
CA PRO A 406 -27.43 12.97 12.27
C PRO A 406 -27.04 14.41 12.66
N ASP A 407 -26.75 15.25 11.66
CA ASP A 407 -26.32 16.65 11.80
C ASP A 407 -24.89 16.89 12.32
N SER A 408 -24.11 15.84 12.57
CA SER A 408 -22.69 15.99 12.90
C SER A 408 -21.90 16.61 11.74
N ILE A 409 -20.83 17.35 12.04
CA ILE A 409 -19.95 17.98 11.03
C ILE A 409 -19.25 16.89 10.20
N HIS A 410 -18.81 15.82 10.86
CA HIS A 410 -18.09 14.71 10.26
C HIS A 410 -18.93 13.41 10.33
N PRO A 411 -19.00 12.57 9.27
CA PRO A 411 -19.84 11.35 9.20
C PRO A 411 -19.51 10.23 10.20
N PHE A 412 -18.30 10.25 10.76
CA PHE A 412 -17.83 9.27 11.74
C PHE A 412 -17.42 9.93 13.05
N ILE A 413 -17.61 9.21 14.14
CA ILE A 413 -16.96 9.45 15.42
C ILE A 413 -15.94 8.34 15.69
N TYR A 414 -14.84 8.70 16.32
CA TYR A 414 -13.73 7.81 16.63
C TYR A 414 -13.61 7.66 18.13
N GLY A 415 -13.14 6.53 18.61
CA GLY A 415 -12.89 6.35 20.03
C GLY A 415 -12.03 5.16 20.35
N ARG A 416 -11.61 5.07 21.61
CA ARG A 416 -10.85 3.96 22.17
C ARG A 416 -11.71 3.20 23.16
N VAL A 417 -11.89 1.90 22.94
CA VAL A 417 -12.53 0.99 23.87
C VAL A 417 -11.58 0.74 25.04
N ILE A 418 -11.97 1.17 26.23
CA ILE A 418 -11.20 1.04 27.47
C ILE A 418 -11.68 -0.13 28.33
N GLY A 419 -12.91 -0.59 28.09
CA GLY A 419 -13.48 -1.75 28.75
C GLY A 419 -14.61 -2.35 27.95
N ILE A 420 -14.77 -3.66 28.08
CA ILE A 420 -15.88 -4.41 27.49
C ILE A 420 -16.60 -5.07 28.65
N PHE A 421 -17.89 -4.81 28.79
CA PHE A 421 -18.68 -5.24 29.95
C PHE A 421 -19.98 -5.90 29.51
N HIS A 422 -20.56 -6.67 30.42
CA HIS A 422 -21.92 -7.18 30.28
C HIS A 422 -22.65 -7.09 31.61
N CYS A 423 -23.95 -6.83 31.58
CA CYS A 423 -24.81 -6.87 32.76
C CYS A 423 -26.08 -7.67 32.47
N ASN A 424 -26.64 -8.31 33.48
CA ASN A 424 -27.95 -8.95 33.37
C ASN A 424 -29.01 -7.96 33.86
N VAL A 425 -29.82 -7.43 32.95
CA VAL A 425 -30.92 -6.51 33.28
C VAL A 425 -32.21 -7.27 33.52
N GLN A 426 -33.00 -6.83 34.50
CA GLN A 426 -34.33 -7.36 34.77
C GLN A 426 -35.38 -6.26 34.59
N LEU A 427 -36.33 -6.45 33.68
CA LEU A 427 -37.45 -5.52 33.53
C LEU A 427 -38.49 -5.81 34.63
N LYS A 428 -38.63 -4.88 35.60
CA LYS A 428 -39.67 -4.99 36.64
C LYS A 428 -41.06 -4.97 35.99
N LYS A 429 -41.96 -5.81 36.50
CA LYS A 429 -43.35 -5.90 36.02
C LYS A 429 -44.01 -4.53 36.13
N THR A 430 -44.53 -4.02 35.01
CA THR A 430 -45.36 -2.79 34.97
C THR A 430 -46.76 -3.14 34.49
N ALA A 431 -47.71 -2.20 34.60
CA ALA A 431 -49.09 -2.41 34.14
C ALA A 431 -49.18 -2.74 32.63
N ARG A 432 -48.15 -2.40 31.84
CA ARG A 432 -48.09 -2.62 30.39
C ARG A 432 -47.19 -3.79 29.96
N PHE A 433 -46.22 -4.22 30.78
CA PHE A 433 -45.24 -5.23 30.38
C PHE A 433 -45.07 -6.33 31.42
N LYS A 434 -45.04 -7.59 30.96
CA LYS A 434 -44.67 -8.75 31.79
C LYS A 434 -43.20 -8.63 32.21
N ALA A 435 -42.88 -9.13 33.41
CA ALA A 435 -41.50 -9.16 33.88
C ALA A 435 -40.65 -10.06 32.96
N ILE A 436 -39.55 -9.53 32.43
CA ILE A 436 -38.56 -10.31 31.68
C ILE A 436 -37.57 -10.87 32.71
N ARG A 437 -37.39 -12.19 32.74
CA ARG A 437 -36.31 -12.83 33.51
C ARG A 437 -34.98 -12.46 32.84
N HIS A 438 -34.04 -11.94 33.64
CA HIS A 438 -32.65 -11.61 33.33
C HIS A 438 -32.27 -11.67 31.84
N HIS A 439 -32.18 -10.50 31.21
CA HIS A 439 -31.68 -10.33 29.86
C HIS A 439 -30.23 -9.82 29.92
N ARG A 440 -29.30 -10.49 29.26
CA ARG A 440 -27.92 -10.00 29.17
C ARG A 440 -27.86 -8.81 28.21
N VAL A 441 -27.21 -7.74 28.63
CA VAL A 441 -26.89 -6.57 27.82
C VAL A 441 -25.38 -6.37 27.86
N ASP A 442 -24.76 -6.32 26.70
CA ASP A 442 -23.34 -6.03 26.56
C ASP A 442 -23.14 -4.55 26.22
N PHE A 443 -22.11 -3.94 26.77
CA PHE A 443 -21.79 -2.53 26.53
C PHE A 443 -20.28 -2.28 26.52
N LEU A 444 -19.87 -1.36 25.66
CA LEU A 444 -18.49 -0.92 25.54
C LEU A 444 -18.33 0.36 26.36
N TRP A 445 -17.30 0.40 27.21
CA TRP A 445 -16.83 1.65 27.77
C TRP A 445 -15.86 2.26 26.78
N VAL A 446 -16.31 3.32 26.12
CA VAL A 446 -15.58 3.99 25.05
C VAL A 446 -15.18 5.38 25.50
N ARG A 447 -13.92 5.70 25.23
CA ARG A 447 -13.43 7.08 25.22
C ARG A 447 -13.56 7.63 23.81
N TRP A 448 -14.47 8.56 23.61
CA TRP A 448 -14.64 9.22 22.32
C TRP A 448 -13.56 10.30 22.10
N TYR A 449 -13.05 10.34 20.88
CA TYR A 449 -12.18 11.41 20.40
C TYR A 449 -13.03 12.56 19.85
N GLN A 450 -12.51 13.78 19.95
CA GLN A 450 -13.14 14.97 19.39
C GLN A 450 -12.57 15.25 18.01
N TYR A 451 -13.42 15.33 16.99
CA TYR A 451 -13.04 15.70 15.63
C TYR A 451 -12.50 17.14 15.58
N ASP A 452 -11.37 17.37 14.89
CA ASP A 452 -10.88 18.74 14.67
C ASP A 452 -11.54 19.39 13.46
N SER A 453 -12.52 20.25 13.71
CA SER A 453 -13.18 21.03 12.66
C SER A 453 -12.30 22.12 12.04
N ASN A 454 -11.17 22.47 12.68
CA ASN A 454 -10.30 23.56 12.22
C ASN A 454 -9.11 23.07 11.41
N TYR A 455 -8.83 21.76 11.42
CA TYR A 455 -7.77 21.17 10.62
C TYR A 455 -8.32 20.87 9.20
N PRO A 456 -7.73 21.46 8.15
CA PRO A 456 -8.14 21.15 6.78
C PRO A 456 -7.84 19.68 6.49
N SER A 457 -8.86 18.88 6.22
CA SER A 457 -8.75 17.46 5.92
C SER A 457 -9.71 17.04 4.81
N GLY A 458 -9.47 15.87 4.23
CA GLY A 458 -10.22 15.34 3.10
C GLY A 458 -9.44 15.41 1.79
N TRP A 459 -10.11 15.00 0.71
CA TRP A 459 -9.59 14.93 -0.65
C TRP A 459 -9.26 16.29 -1.22
N GLN A 460 -10.06 17.33 -0.93
CA GLN A 460 -9.76 18.68 -1.40
C GLN A 460 -8.54 19.28 -0.70
N ALA A 461 -8.43 19.08 0.61
CA ALA A 461 -7.28 19.54 1.40
C ALA A 461 -6.03 18.67 1.17
N LYS A 462 -6.19 17.46 0.62
CA LYS A 462 -5.13 16.46 0.48
C LYS A 462 -4.41 16.19 1.80
N ARG A 463 -5.20 16.00 2.86
CA ARG A 463 -4.75 15.75 4.23
C ARG A 463 -5.66 14.73 4.91
N THR A 464 -5.08 13.90 5.77
CA THR A 464 -5.85 12.97 6.61
C THR A 464 -6.62 13.71 7.70
N THR A 465 -7.75 13.15 8.10
CA THR A 465 -8.54 13.67 9.24
C THR A 465 -7.75 13.58 10.55
N SER A 466 -7.87 14.61 11.39
CA SER A 466 -7.24 14.69 12.72
C SER A 466 -8.26 15.05 13.82
N THR A 467 -7.87 14.84 15.08
CA THR A 467 -8.69 15.09 16.28
C THR A 467 -8.24 16.33 17.07
N GLN A 468 -9.16 17.09 17.66
CA GLN A 468 -8.96 18.48 18.12
C GLN A 468 -8.11 18.69 19.38
N ARG A 469 -7.91 17.69 20.26
CA ARG A 469 -7.14 17.87 21.52
C ARG A 469 -6.81 16.59 22.32
N TYR A 470 -5.76 16.72 23.15
CA TYR A 470 -5.25 15.83 24.19
C TYR A 470 -6.29 15.18 25.13
N LEU A 471 -5.98 13.98 25.61
CA LEU A 471 -6.39 13.37 26.88
C LEU A 471 -5.75 14.10 28.07
N SER A 472 -6.57 14.33 29.10
CA SER A 472 -6.09 14.86 30.37
C SER A 472 -5.07 13.92 31.03
N SER A 473 -4.00 14.50 31.57
CA SER A 473 -2.96 13.83 32.36
C SER A 473 -3.43 13.40 33.77
N THR A 474 -4.72 13.16 33.98
CA THR A 474 -5.30 12.51 35.18
C THR A 474 -6.16 11.29 34.82
N SER A 475 -6.23 10.96 33.54
CA SER A 475 -7.05 9.90 32.98
C SER A 475 -6.58 8.49 33.38
N ILE A 476 -7.53 7.65 33.80
CA ILE A 476 -7.33 6.25 34.27
C ILE A 476 -6.91 5.30 33.13
N ALA A 477 -7.12 5.67 31.87
CA ALA A 477 -6.80 4.83 30.70
C ALA A 477 -5.41 5.13 30.10
N ARG A 478 -4.43 5.46 30.94
CA ARG A 478 -3.06 5.89 30.54
C ARG A 478 -2.01 4.77 30.57
N GLN A 479 -2.41 3.53 30.36
CA GLN A 479 -1.45 2.43 30.29
C GLN A 479 -1.01 2.21 28.85
N TYR A 480 -0.10 3.07 28.37
CA TYR A 480 0.88 2.65 27.39
C TYR A 480 2.22 2.48 28.11
N GLU A 481 2.73 1.26 28.08
CA GLU A 481 4.10 0.97 28.46
C GLU A 481 4.97 1.25 27.23
N ALA A 482 5.72 2.35 27.26
CA ALA A 482 6.76 2.60 26.28
C ALA A 482 8.05 1.91 26.74
N ILE A 483 8.67 1.13 25.86
CA ILE A 483 10.00 0.58 26.08
C ILE A 483 10.98 1.71 25.80
N THR A 484 11.69 2.14 26.83
CA THR A 484 12.75 3.14 26.71
C THR A 484 13.99 2.56 26.02
N PRO A 485 14.93 3.39 25.53
CA PRO A 485 16.14 2.92 24.86
C PRO A 485 17.03 1.97 25.67
N ASP A 486 16.85 1.92 26.99
CA ASP A 486 17.54 1.01 27.91
C ASP A 486 16.82 -0.34 28.13
N GLY A 487 15.66 -0.53 27.48
CA GLY A 487 14.84 -1.73 27.61
C GLY A 487 13.82 -1.71 28.75
N SER A 488 13.76 -0.63 29.56
CA SER A 488 12.78 -0.52 30.64
C SER A 488 11.42 -0.02 30.16
N CYS A 489 10.34 -0.67 30.60
CA CYS A 489 8.97 -0.16 30.42
C CYS A 489 8.75 1.07 31.31
N LYS A 490 8.50 2.22 30.70
CA LYS A 490 8.00 3.42 31.38
C LYS A 490 6.60 3.75 30.92
N ILE A 491 5.77 4.17 31.86
CA ILE A 491 4.44 4.71 31.57
C ILE A 491 4.63 6.10 30.95
N GLU A 492 4.17 6.31 29.73
CA GLU A 492 4.22 7.61 29.08
C GLU A 492 3.39 8.65 29.86
N THR A 493 4.03 9.74 30.27
CA THR A 493 3.39 10.85 31.00
C THR A 493 2.86 11.95 30.08
N ASN A 494 3.33 11.98 28.84
CA ASN A 494 2.92 12.92 27.81
C ASN A 494 1.84 12.25 26.95
N ASP A 495 0.82 13.01 26.58
CA ASP A 495 -0.24 12.50 25.73
C ASP A 495 -0.07 12.99 24.28
N TRP A 496 -0.71 12.31 23.33
CA TRP A 496 -0.65 12.68 21.92
C TRP A 496 -1.41 14.00 21.69
N LYS A 497 -0.80 14.93 20.94
CA LYS A 497 -1.43 16.22 20.62
C LYS A 497 -2.61 16.06 19.66
N PHE A 498 -2.47 15.15 18.70
CA PHE A 498 -3.43 14.84 17.65
C PHE A 498 -3.46 13.32 17.42
N TYR A 499 -4.64 12.79 17.07
CA TYR A 499 -4.81 11.43 16.55
C TYR A 499 -5.18 11.56 15.07
N TYR A 500 -4.39 10.93 14.19
CA TYR A 500 -4.62 10.95 12.75
C TYR A 500 -5.34 9.68 12.33
N VAL A 501 -6.38 9.84 11.52
CA VAL A 501 -7.14 8.73 10.95
C VAL A 501 -6.54 8.39 9.59
N ASN A 502 -5.96 7.19 9.48
CA ASN A 502 -5.40 6.72 8.23
C ASN A 502 -6.52 6.18 7.32
N ILE A 503 -7.00 7.02 6.40
CA ILE A 503 -8.02 6.67 5.42
C ILE A 503 -7.51 5.69 4.34
N PHE A 504 -6.20 5.54 4.22
CA PHE A 504 -5.52 4.63 3.28
C PHE A 504 -5.04 3.33 3.95
N SER A 505 -5.48 3.09 5.19
CA SER A 505 -5.07 1.91 5.96
C SER A 505 -5.50 0.61 5.29
N ASP A 506 -6.67 0.57 4.63
CA ASP A 506 -7.08 -0.49 3.73
C ASP A 506 -8.10 0.02 2.69
N CYS A 507 -8.47 -0.87 1.75
CA CYS A 507 -9.44 -0.58 0.71
C CYS A 507 -10.84 -0.24 1.24
N ASP A 508 -11.27 -0.83 2.36
CA ASP A 508 -12.59 -0.54 2.95
C ASP A 508 -12.64 0.90 3.46
N MET A 509 -11.61 1.30 4.21
CA MET A 509 -11.43 2.66 4.71
C MET A 509 -11.36 3.66 3.56
N THR A 510 -10.58 3.39 2.52
CA THR A 510 -10.51 4.29 1.36
C THR A 510 -11.87 4.44 0.70
N MET A 511 -12.59 3.33 0.47
CA MET A 511 -13.91 3.38 -0.17
C MET A 511 -14.96 4.05 0.72
N LEU A 512 -14.92 3.90 2.04
CA LEU A 512 -15.80 4.66 2.95
C LEU A 512 -15.57 6.16 2.81
N PHE A 513 -14.31 6.60 2.83
CA PHE A 513 -13.94 8.01 2.71
C PHE A 513 -14.03 8.55 1.29
N LEU A 514 -14.19 7.71 0.26
CA LEU A 514 -14.54 8.15 -1.09
C LEU A 514 -16.05 8.38 -1.27
N GLY A 515 -16.89 7.96 -0.32
CA GLY A 515 -18.34 8.07 -0.45
C GLY A 515 -19.09 6.74 -0.57
N GLY A 516 -18.40 5.62 -0.36
CA GLY A 516 -18.98 4.28 -0.26
C GLY A 516 -18.47 3.31 -1.32
N GLY A 517 -18.98 2.09 -1.26
CA GLY A 517 -18.70 1.00 -2.19
C GLY A 517 -19.93 0.10 -2.28
N ILE A 518 -19.90 -0.92 -3.13
CA ILE A 518 -21.07 -1.78 -3.37
C ILE A 518 -21.51 -2.51 -2.09
N GLY A 519 -20.60 -2.82 -1.16
CA GLY A 519 -20.96 -3.34 0.16
C GLY A 519 -21.40 -2.29 1.18
N HIS A 520 -21.13 -1.01 0.93
CA HIS A 520 -21.44 0.09 1.85
C HIS A 520 -22.73 0.84 1.47
N GLN A 521 -23.60 0.28 0.61
CA GLN A 521 -24.78 1.00 0.11
C GLN A 521 -25.71 1.51 1.21
N HIS A 522 -25.82 0.75 2.30
CA HIS A 522 -26.61 1.11 3.48
C HIS A 522 -26.09 2.35 4.23
N LEU A 523 -24.89 2.83 3.89
CA LEU A 523 -24.26 4.01 4.48
C LEU A 523 -24.30 5.23 3.56
N PHE A 524 -24.78 5.11 2.31
CA PHE A 524 -24.63 6.18 1.30
C PHE A 524 -25.10 7.55 1.76
N GLU A 525 -26.25 7.64 2.43
CA GLU A 525 -26.78 8.91 2.94
C GLU A 525 -25.82 9.63 3.89
N HIS A 526 -25.04 8.86 4.67
CA HIS A 526 -24.03 9.39 5.58
C HIS A 526 -22.72 9.76 4.84
N LEU A 527 -22.42 9.08 3.73
CA LEU A 527 -21.15 9.21 3.02
C LEU A 527 -21.20 10.19 1.84
N THR A 528 -22.37 10.73 1.47
CA THR A 528 -22.52 11.68 0.34
C THR A 528 -21.53 12.86 0.42
N ARG A 529 -21.29 13.40 1.62
CA ARG A 529 -20.34 14.51 1.83
C ARG A 529 -18.91 14.15 1.43
N PHE A 530 -18.52 12.89 1.60
CA PHE A 530 -17.21 12.42 1.18
C PHE A 530 -17.10 12.26 -0.33
N ALA A 531 -18.18 11.82 -1.00
CA ALA A 531 -18.22 11.79 -2.47
C ALA A 531 -18.15 13.21 -3.07
N GLU A 532 -18.81 14.19 -2.44
CA GLU A 532 -18.74 15.60 -2.80
C GLU A 532 -17.32 16.17 -2.61
N ASP A 533 -16.70 15.89 -1.46
CA ASP A 533 -15.32 16.28 -1.18
C ASP A 533 -14.33 15.66 -2.18
N ALA A 534 -14.45 14.36 -2.47
CA ALA A 534 -13.65 13.66 -3.45
C ALA A 534 -13.86 14.18 -4.89
N LYS A 535 -14.97 14.88 -5.17
CA LYS A 535 -15.36 15.35 -6.51
C LYS A 535 -15.44 14.23 -7.55
N ILE A 536 -15.94 13.05 -7.18
CA ILE A 536 -15.95 11.87 -8.06
C ILE A 536 -16.64 12.12 -9.41
N ASN A 537 -17.58 13.08 -9.48
CA ASN A 537 -18.36 13.38 -10.68
C ASN A 537 -17.94 14.65 -11.44
N GLU A 538 -16.98 15.44 -10.94
CA GLU A 538 -16.69 16.81 -11.45
C GLU A 538 -15.23 17.01 -11.91
N GLN A 539 -14.41 15.96 -11.91
CA GLN A 539 -12.99 16.11 -12.25
C GLN A 539 -12.79 16.31 -13.76
N VAL A 540 -12.58 17.57 -14.16
CA VAL A 540 -12.10 17.96 -15.48
C VAL A 540 -10.58 17.82 -15.51
N LEU A 541 -10.04 17.15 -16.54
CA LEU A 541 -8.59 17.00 -16.71
C LEU A 541 -7.95 18.37 -16.96
N PRO A 542 -6.85 18.72 -16.25
CA PRO A 542 -6.10 19.94 -16.53
C PRO A 542 -5.59 19.94 -17.97
N CYS A 543 -5.74 21.07 -18.67
CA CYS A 543 -5.21 21.26 -20.02
C CYS A 543 -3.76 21.72 -19.95
N TYR A 544 -2.91 21.14 -20.80
CA TYR A 544 -1.48 21.44 -20.84
C TYR A 544 -1.07 21.87 -22.25
N ASN A 545 -0.15 22.84 -22.33
CA ASN A 545 0.50 23.18 -23.58
C ASN A 545 1.54 22.10 -23.99
N GLU A 546 2.20 22.31 -25.13
CA GLU A 546 3.22 21.38 -25.65
C GLU A 546 4.42 21.19 -24.71
N ASP A 547 4.68 22.18 -23.85
CA ASP A 547 5.73 22.21 -22.83
C ASP A 547 5.31 21.63 -21.48
N SER A 548 4.07 21.16 -21.34
CA SER A 548 3.47 20.59 -20.12
C SER A 548 3.19 21.60 -18.99
N ASP A 549 3.08 22.89 -19.32
CA ASP A 549 2.56 23.93 -18.43
C ASP A 549 1.03 23.99 -18.51
N GLU A 550 0.38 24.28 -17.38
CA GLU A 550 -1.07 24.32 -17.24
C GLU A 550 -1.67 25.56 -17.94
N ILE A 551 -2.80 25.38 -18.62
CA ILE A 551 -3.56 26.45 -19.26
C ILE A 551 -4.87 26.61 -18.50
N ASP A 552 -5.11 27.80 -17.93
CA ASP A 552 -6.40 28.13 -17.32
C ASP A 552 -7.50 28.18 -18.40
N GLN A 553 -8.52 27.32 -18.27
CA GLN A 553 -9.76 27.48 -19.03
C GLN A 553 -10.56 28.63 -18.43
N PHE A 554 -10.25 29.86 -18.84
CA PHE A 554 -11.21 30.95 -18.71
C PHE A 554 -12.44 30.61 -19.56
N ILE A 555 -13.55 30.30 -18.88
CA ILE A 555 -14.88 30.39 -19.47
C ILE A 555 -15.08 31.88 -19.77
N ASP A 556 -14.91 32.28 -21.03
CA ASP A 556 -15.48 33.54 -21.49
C ASP A 556 -16.62 33.24 -22.47
N SER A 557 -17.78 33.73 -22.05
CA SER A 557 -18.99 33.83 -22.83
C SER A 557 -18.83 34.89 -23.93
N SER A 558 -19.41 34.58 -25.08
CA SER A 558 -19.83 35.50 -26.16
C SER A 558 -18.79 36.13 -27.11
N GLU A 559 -19.10 35.85 -28.38
CA GLU A 559 -19.08 36.72 -29.56
C GLU A 559 -17.93 36.69 -30.57
N GLU A 560 -18.39 36.84 -31.82
CA GLU A 560 -17.80 36.53 -33.11
C GLU A 560 -16.66 37.47 -33.50
N GLY A 561 -15.75 36.97 -34.36
CA GLY A 561 -14.77 37.80 -35.04
C GLY A 561 -13.98 37.05 -36.09
N SER A 562 -14.52 36.97 -37.31
CA SER A 562 -13.80 36.57 -38.52
C SER A 562 -12.58 37.47 -38.77
N ASN A 563 -11.41 36.89 -39.10
CA ASN A 563 -10.75 37.09 -40.40
C ASN A 563 -9.36 36.43 -40.48
N ASN A 564 -9.05 36.02 -41.71
CA ASN A 564 -7.82 35.46 -42.25
C ASN A 564 -6.53 36.22 -41.87
N ASP A 565 -5.39 35.52 -41.85
CA ASP A 565 -4.35 35.70 -42.85
C ASP A 565 -3.28 34.60 -42.82
N SER A 566 -2.66 34.44 -43.98
CA SER A 566 -1.73 33.40 -44.43
C SER A 566 -0.27 33.69 -44.08
N ASP A 567 0.58 32.69 -44.40
CA ASP A 567 2.03 32.80 -44.70
C ASP A 567 2.94 32.98 -43.48
N ASP A 568 4.17 32.47 -43.37
CA ASP A 568 5.06 31.61 -44.16
C ASP A 568 6.28 31.32 -43.24
N ASP A 569 7.03 30.27 -43.56
CA ASP A 569 8.35 29.81 -43.07
C ASP A 569 9.13 30.57 -41.98
N MET A 570 9.77 29.82 -41.06
CA MET A 570 11.24 29.66 -41.06
C MET A 570 11.77 28.75 -39.95
N LEU A 571 12.45 27.70 -40.40
CA LEU A 571 13.38 26.89 -39.62
C LEU A 571 14.56 27.76 -39.16
N VAL A 572 14.81 27.81 -37.86
CA VAL A 572 16.08 28.29 -37.31
C VAL A 572 16.67 27.17 -36.48
N GLU A 573 17.64 26.50 -37.08
CA GLU A 573 18.64 25.69 -36.40
C GLU A 573 19.46 26.62 -35.50
N ASN A 574 19.49 26.33 -34.20
CA ASN A 574 20.54 26.83 -33.31
C ASN A 574 21.25 25.61 -32.74
N GLU A 575 22.44 25.37 -33.28
CA GLU A 575 23.47 24.51 -32.74
C GLU A 575 24.01 25.15 -31.45
N GLU A 576 23.75 24.53 -30.30
CA GLU A 576 24.59 24.72 -29.12
C GLU A 576 25.32 23.40 -28.83
N GLU A 577 26.61 23.41 -29.13
CA GLU A 577 27.58 22.39 -28.75
C GLU A 577 27.59 22.23 -27.21
N VAL A 578 27.29 21.02 -26.73
CA VAL A 578 27.58 20.62 -25.36
C VAL A 578 28.43 19.35 -25.44
N GLU A 579 29.64 19.44 -24.90
CA GLU A 579 30.67 18.41 -24.89
C GLU A 579 30.12 17.05 -24.38
N ASP A 580 30.40 16.01 -25.17
CA ASP A 580 30.17 14.61 -24.87
C ASP A 580 31.07 14.13 -23.72
N ASP A 581 30.46 13.78 -22.59
CA ASP A 581 31.03 12.82 -21.64
C ASP A 581 30.28 11.50 -21.79
N GLU A 582 30.84 10.60 -22.62
CA GLU A 582 30.38 9.22 -22.78
C GLU A 582 30.54 8.45 -21.45
N ALA A 583 29.41 8.17 -20.79
CA ALA A 583 29.33 7.10 -19.80
C ALA A 583 28.61 5.92 -20.43
N GLU A 584 29.38 4.88 -20.79
CA GLU A 584 28.87 3.55 -21.18
C GLU A 584 27.83 3.07 -20.16
N ILE A 585 26.59 2.92 -20.61
CA ILE A 585 25.54 2.17 -19.93
C ILE A 585 25.51 0.80 -20.60
N THR A 586 26.22 -0.16 -20.03
CA THR A 586 26.03 -1.59 -20.29
C THR A 586 25.06 -2.13 -19.23
N GLU A 587 23.76 -2.08 -19.52
CA GLU A 587 22.75 -2.88 -18.83
C GLU A 587 22.55 -4.18 -19.62
N GLU A 588 23.47 -5.12 -19.47
CA GLU A 588 23.23 -6.54 -19.74
C GLU A 588 22.84 -7.21 -18.42
N GLU A 589 21.53 -7.33 -18.15
CA GLU A 589 21.03 -8.27 -17.15
C GLU A 589 20.95 -9.67 -17.79
N ASP A 590 22.10 -10.34 -17.88
CA ASP A 590 22.15 -11.77 -18.12
C ASP A 590 21.77 -12.52 -16.84
N ILE A 591 20.56 -13.10 -16.86
CA ILE A 591 20.14 -14.15 -15.93
C ILE A 591 20.99 -15.39 -16.26
N ILE A 592 22.13 -15.53 -15.58
CA ILE A 592 22.85 -16.80 -15.51
C ILE A 592 22.97 -17.22 -14.05
N ASP A 593 22.18 -18.24 -13.73
CA ASP A 593 22.34 -19.15 -12.61
C ASP A 593 23.80 -19.63 -12.49
N LYS A 594 24.50 -19.18 -11.46
CA LYS A 594 25.71 -19.84 -10.94
C LYS A 594 25.70 -19.78 -9.42
N GLY A 595 25.55 -20.96 -8.84
CA GLY A 595 25.57 -21.16 -7.40
C GLY A 595 26.93 -20.94 -6.74
N LEU A 596 26.81 -20.84 -5.41
CA LEU A 596 27.77 -21.22 -4.37
C LEU A 596 29.11 -20.48 -4.35
N ASN A 597 29.20 -19.46 -3.50
CA ASN A 597 29.87 -19.56 -2.19
C ASN A 597 30.13 -18.15 -1.66
N GLU A 598 29.40 -17.73 -0.63
CA GLU A 598 29.92 -16.82 0.38
C GLU A 598 29.12 -17.07 1.66
N GLU A 599 29.86 -17.33 2.74
CA GLU A 599 29.38 -17.67 4.07
C GLU A 599 28.70 -16.44 4.68
N ASP A 600 27.38 -16.39 4.64
CA ASP A 600 26.61 -15.46 5.45
C ASP A 600 26.23 -16.15 6.77
N ASP A 601 26.84 -15.65 7.83
CA ASP A 601 26.57 -15.94 9.23
C ASP A 601 25.15 -15.45 9.59
N TYR A 602 24.16 -16.33 9.42
CA TYR A 602 22.77 -16.12 9.82
C TYR A 602 22.55 -16.58 11.26
N ASP A 603 23.12 -15.86 12.22
CA ASP A 603 22.71 -16.00 13.61
C ASP A 603 21.37 -15.26 13.85
N ASN A 604 20.41 -16.03 14.38
CA ASN A 604 19.10 -15.64 14.94
C ASN A 604 18.06 -15.01 14.00
N LYS A 605 17.40 -15.85 13.20
CA LYS A 605 15.95 -15.73 13.00
C LYS A 605 15.25 -16.47 14.14
N GLU A 606 14.94 -15.75 15.21
CA GLU A 606 13.94 -16.21 16.16
C GLU A 606 12.61 -16.33 15.40
N LEU A 607 12.09 -17.55 15.34
CA LEU A 607 10.72 -17.81 14.94
C LEU A 607 9.84 -17.12 15.98
N ASP A 608 9.38 -15.89 15.69
CA ASP A 608 8.29 -15.23 16.40
C ASP A 608 6.98 -16.04 16.16
N LEU A 609 6.91 -17.21 16.80
CA LEU A 609 5.67 -17.88 17.17
C LEU A 609 5.15 -17.10 18.39
N ASP A 610 4.16 -16.24 18.19
CA ASP A 610 3.46 -15.63 19.32
C ASP A 610 2.87 -16.75 20.20
N PRO A 611 3.15 -16.74 21.52
CA PRO A 611 2.60 -17.68 22.47
C PRO A 611 1.22 -17.18 22.93
N GLU A 612 0.18 -17.33 22.10
CA GLU A 612 -1.21 -17.07 22.55
C GLU A 612 -2.16 -18.28 22.43
N ASP A 613 -1.62 -19.49 22.24
CA ASP A 613 -2.42 -20.73 22.32
C ASP A 613 -1.97 -21.71 23.43
N ASN A 614 -1.15 -21.28 24.39
CA ASN A 614 -0.72 -22.12 25.52
C ASN A 614 -1.36 -21.69 26.85
N ASP A 615 -2.66 -21.95 26.99
CA ASP A 615 -3.27 -22.17 28.31
C ASP A 615 -3.54 -23.68 28.47
N VAL A 616 -2.47 -24.47 28.68
CA VAL A 616 -2.59 -25.81 29.29
C VAL A 616 -1.61 -25.89 30.44
N VAL A 617 -2.14 -25.64 31.64
CA VAL A 617 -1.46 -25.91 32.90
C VAL A 617 -1.27 -27.42 33.02
N TYR A 618 -0.04 -27.89 32.82
CA TYR A 618 0.34 -29.24 33.24
C TYR A 618 0.49 -29.24 34.76
N ASN A 619 -0.50 -29.78 35.47
CA ASN A 619 -0.27 -30.30 36.82
C ASN A 619 0.55 -31.58 36.68
N SER A 620 1.77 -31.55 37.21
CA SER A 620 2.61 -32.72 37.39
C SER A 620 2.02 -33.59 38.50
N ASP A 621 1.48 -34.73 38.13
CA ASP A 621 1.54 -35.96 38.93
C ASP A 621 1.56 -37.13 37.94
N TRP A 622 2.56 -38.00 38.15
CA TRP A 622 2.95 -39.24 37.44
C TRP A 622 3.97 -39.11 36.30
#